data_AF-A0A7W1TSW6-F1
#
_entry.id   AF-A0A7W1TSW6-F1
#
_cell.length_a   1.000
_cell.length_b   1.000
_cell.length_c   1.000
_cell.angle_alpha   90.00
_cell.angle_beta   90.00
_cell.angle_gamma   90.00
#
_symmetry.space_group_name_H-M   'P 1'
#
loop_
_entity.id
_entity.type
_entity.pdbx_description
1 polymer ?
#
loop_
_entity_poly.entity_id
_entity_poly.type
_entity_poly.pdbx_seq_one_letter_code
_entity_poly.pdbx_strand_id
1 'polypeptide(L)'
;GYRAEVKGRQVHFALGYSHPVVFDMPQGVDVVVEKLTHVTVTGVDRQKVGQAAANIRQLRKPDPYKQKGVRYTGEVLKKKAGKTGA
;
A
#
# COMPACT_ATOMS: atom_id res chain seq x y z
N GLY A 1 7.45 0.32 -11.66
CA GLY A 1 6.07 0.81 -11.44
C GLY A 1 5.56 0.31 -10.10
N TYR A 2 4.41 0.80 -9.62
CA TYR A 2 3.80 0.30 -8.38
C TYR A 2 3.02 -0.98 -8.67
N ARG A 3 3.37 -2.08 -8.01
CA ARG A 3 2.68 -3.37 -8.16
C ARG A 3 2.61 -4.10 -6.82
N ALA A 4 1.53 -4.85 -6.62
CA ALA A 4 1.37 -5.79 -5.51
C ALA A 4 1.12 -7.18 -6.08
N GLU A 5 1.76 -8.19 -5.52
CA GLU A 5 1.60 -9.60 -5.88
C GLU A 5 1.42 -10.44 -4.61
N VAL A 6 0.40 -11.28 -4.57
CA VAL A 6 0.20 -12.23 -3.46
C VAL A 6 0.94 -13.51 -3.81
N LYS A 7 1.84 -13.95 -2.93
CA LYS A 7 2.52 -15.25 -3.01
C LYS A 7 2.19 -16.05 -1.76
N GLY A 8 1.16 -16.90 -1.88
CA GLY A 8 0.65 -17.69 -0.76
C GLY A 8 0.19 -16.78 0.38
N ARG A 9 0.95 -16.77 1.48
CA ARG A 9 0.64 -15.98 2.69
C ARG A 9 1.44 -14.68 2.82
N GLN A 10 2.26 -14.37 1.82
CA GLN A 10 3.09 -13.17 1.76
C GLN A 10 2.63 -12.28 0.62
N VAL A 11 2.75 -10.97 0.81
CA VAL A 11 2.48 -9.99 -0.24
C VAL A 11 3.80 -9.31 -0.62
N HIS A 12 4.13 -9.40 -1.90
CA HIS A 12 5.28 -8.74 -2.50
C HIS A 12 4.85 -7.40 -3.07
N PHE A 13 5.43 -6.32 -2.55
CA PHE A 13 5.17 -4.97 -3.00
C PHE A 13 6.37 -4.42 -3.77
N ALA A 14 6.16 -4.13 -5.06
CA ALA A 14 7.09 -3.34 -5.86
C ALA A 14 6.69 -1.86 -5.76
N LEU A 15 7.24 -1.12 -4.79
CA LEU A 15 6.87 0.28 -4.50
C LEU A 15 7.86 1.32 -5.08
N GLY A 16 8.69 0.91 -6.04
CA GLY A 16 9.75 1.75 -6.61
C GLY A 16 11.05 1.75 -5.79
N TYR A 17 11.22 0.79 -4.88
CA TYR A 17 12.51 0.40 -4.32
C TYR A 17 13.21 -0.60 -5.26
N SER A 18 14.54 -0.73 -5.15
CA SER A 18 15.31 -1.68 -5.96
C SER A 18 14.93 -3.14 -5.69
N HIS A 19 14.57 -3.45 -4.44
CA HIS A 19 14.12 -4.77 -4.02
C HIS A 19 12.63 -4.74 -3.66
N PRO A 20 11.86 -5.80 -3.96
CA PRO A 20 10.47 -5.89 -3.55
C PRO A 20 10.38 -5.99 -2.02
N VAL A 21 9.40 -5.30 -1.44
CA VAL A 21 9.13 -5.37 0.00
C VAL A 21 8.20 -6.55 0.24
N VAL A 22 8.65 -7.51 1.04
CA VAL A 22 7.85 -8.66 1.46
C VAL A 22 7.10 -8.28 2.73
N PHE A 23 5.79 -8.50 2.73
CA PHE A 23 4.93 -8.29 3.89
C PHE A 23 4.26 -9.61 4.27
N ASP A 24 4.53 -10.07 5.49
CA ASP A 24 3.90 -11.27 6.05
C ASP A 24 2.51 -10.93 6.59
N MET A 25 1.50 -11.69 6.15
CA MET A 25 0.14 -11.46 6.61
C MET A 25 -0.05 -12.02 8.04
N PRO A 26 -0.63 -11.23 8.97
CA PRO A 26 -0.97 -11.73 10.29
C PRO A 26 -2.10 -12.76 10.22
N GLN A 27 -2.14 -13.68 11.18
CA GLN A 27 -3.14 -14.75 11.21
C GLN A 27 -4.58 -14.18 11.31
N GLY A 28 -5.46 -14.63 10.42
CA GLY A 28 -6.87 -14.21 10.35
C GLY A 28 -7.13 -12.96 9.50
N VAL A 29 -6.12 -12.50 8.76
CA VAL A 29 -6.24 -11.43 7.75
C VAL A 29 -5.82 -12.00 6.39
N ASP A 30 -6.67 -11.81 5.40
CA ASP A 30 -6.45 -12.15 4.01
C ASP A 30 -6.25 -10.88 3.17
N VAL A 31 -5.43 -10.99 2.13
CA VAL A 31 -5.18 -9.90 1.19
C VAL A 31 -5.47 -10.39 -0.21
N VAL A 32 -6.35 -9.65 -0.89
CA VAL A 32 -6.72 -9.89 -2.28
C VAL A 32 -6.22 -8.73 -3.13
N VAL A 33 -5.55 -9.04 -4.22
CA VAL A 33 -5.11 -8.03 -5.20
C VAL A 33 -6.10 -8.06 -6.37
N GLU A 34 -7.07 -7.15 -6.37
CA GLU A 34 -8.09 -7.05 -7.43
C GLU A 34 -7.52 -6.48 -8.73
N LYS A 35 -6.61 -5.51 -8.60
CA LYS A 35 -5.82 -4.94 -9.69
C LYS A 35 -4.38 -4.87 -9.21
N LEU A 36 -3.41 -4.90 -10.12
CA LEU A 36 -1.98 -4.74 -9.77
C LEU A 36 -1.67 -3.54 -8.86
N THR A 37 -2.53 -2.51 -8.84
CA THR A 37 -2.43 -1.30 -8.01
C THR A 37 -3.53 -1.18 -6.94
N HIS A 38 -4.41 -2.16 -6.79
CA HIS A 38 -5.52 -2.14 -5.84
C HIS A 38 -5.48 -3.38 -4.95
N VAL A 39 -5.36 -3.15 -3.65
CA VAL A 39 -5.15 -4.19 -2.64
C VAL A 39 -6.28 -4.07 -1.63
N THR A 40 -7.04 -5.15 -1.51
CA THR A 40 -8.17 -5.28 -0.58
C THR A 40 -7.71 -6.16 0.59
N VAL A 41 -7.82 -5.63 1.81
CA VAL A 41 -7.47 -6.34 3.04
C VAL A 41 -8.76 -6.73 3.74
N THR A 42 -9.00 -8.03 3.92
CA THR A 42 -10.17 -8.59 4.58
C THR A 42 -9.74 -9.40 5.80
N GLY A 43 -10.62 -9.58 6.79
CA GLY A 43 -10.30 -10.38 7.96
C GLY A 43 -11.41 -10.39 8.99
N VAL A 44 -11.29 -11.30 9.95
CA VAL A 44 -12.29 -11.51 11.01
C VAL A 44 -12.18 -10.43 12.09
N ASP A 45 -10.98 -9.96 12.37
CA ASP A 45 -10.67 -9.01 13.44
C ASP A 45 -10.37 -7.61 12.88
N ARG A 46 -11.23 -6.63 13.21
CA ARG A 46 -11.12 -5.23 12.76
C ARG A 46 -9.82 -4.56 13.23
N GLN A 47 -9.30 -4.92 14.41
CA GLN A 47 -8.07 -4.33 14.92
C GLN A 47 -6.86 -4.81 14.11
N LYS A 48 -6.78 -6.11 13.84
CA LYS A 48 -5.72 -6.69 13.01
C LYS A 48 -5.77 -6.20 11.56
N VAL A 49 -6.97 -6.11 10.98
CA VAL A 49 -7.16 -5.55 9.63
C VAL A 49 -6.67 -4.10 9.57
N GLY A 50 -7.07 -3.27 10.54
CA GLY A 50 -6.61 -1.87 10.61
C GLY A 50 -5.09 -1.75 10.77
N GLN A 51 -4.50 -2.57 11.64
CA GLN A 51 -3.05 -2.59 11.84
C GLN A 51 -2.29 -3.03 10.58
N ALA A 52 -2.76 -4.09 9.89
CA ALA A 52 -2.16 -4.56 8.66
C ALA A 52 -2.23 -3.47 7.56
N ALA A 53 -3.39 -2.84 7.39
CA ALA A 53 -3.57 -1.75 6.44
C ALA A 53 -2.66 -0.54 6.76
N ALA A 54 -2.53 -0.18 8.05
CA ALA A 54 -1.62 0.87 8.49
C ALA A 54 -0.15 0.53 8.20
N ASN A 55 0.28 -0.72 8.47
CA ASN A 55 1.63 -1.19 8.19
C ASN A 55 1.95 -1.11 6.69
N ILE A 56 1.04 -1.56 5.82
CA ILE A 56 1.20 -1.49 4.36
C ILE A 56 1.33 -0.03 3.90
N ARG A 57 0.53 0.89 4.46
CA ARG A 57 0.62 2.33 4.16
C ARG A 57 1.95 2.93 4.61
N GLN A 58 2.51 2.48 5.72
CA GLN A 58 3.79 2.97 6.23
C GLN A 58 4.97 2.64 5.31
N LEU A 59 4.90 1.52 4.57
CA LEU A 59 5.95 1.10 3.63
C LEU A 59 6.28 2.18 2.59
N ARG A 60 5.25 2.86 2.08
CA ARG A 60 5.44 4.00 1.18
C ARG A 60 4.29 4.98 1.32
N LYS A 61 4.48 5.97 2.21
CA LYS A 61 3.52 7.06 2.38
C LYS A 61 3.36 7.86 1.08
N PRO A 62 2.16 8.36 0.79
CA PRO A 62 1.91 9.17 -0.39
C PRO A 62 2.64 10.50 -0.26
N ASP A 63 3.42 10.85 -1.29
CA ASP A 63 4.22 12.07 -1.32
C ASP A 63 3.33 13.33 -1.47
N PRO A 64 3.59 14.43 -0.74
CA PRO A 64 2.76 15.64 -0.77
C PRO A 64 2.85 16.46 -2.08
N TYR A 65 3.84 16.21 -2.94
CA TYR A 65 4.01 16.91 -4.21
C TYR A 65 3.54 16.05 -5.39
N LYS A 66 3.95 14.78 -5.42
CA LYS A 66 3.67 13.85 -6.53
C LYS A 66 2.47 12.93 -6.27
N GLN A 67 1.96 12.87 -5.04
CA GLN A 67 0.88 11.97 -4.59
C GLN A 67 1.13 10.49 -4.92
N LYS A 68 2.40 10.11 -5.10
CA LYS A 68 2.82 8.73 -5.38
C LYS A 68 3.06 8.02 -4.05
N GLY A 69 2.49 6.83 -3.90
CA GLY A 69 2.61 5.98 -2.72
C GLY A 69 1.35 5.15 -2.48
N VAL A 70 1.31 4.46 -1.35
CA VAL A 70 0.16 3.68 -0.89
C VAL A 70 -0.83 4.63 -0.21
N ARG A 71 -2.08 4.62 -0.64
CA ARG A 71 -3.17 5.43 -0.10
C ARG A 71 -4.42 4.59 0.08
N TYR A 72 -5.32 5.04 0.94
CA TYR A 72 -6.64 4.43 1.03
C TYR A 72 -7.50 4.83 -0.17
N THR A 73 -8.46 3.96 -0.53
CA THR A 73 -9.45 4.25 -1.56
C THR A 73 -10.27 5.47 -1.14
N GLY A 74 -10.30 6.52 -1.97
CA GLY A 74 -11.02 7.76 -1.67
C GLY A 74 -10.28 8.76 -0.78
N GLU A 75 -9.03 8.50 -0.38
CA GLU A 75 -8.26 9.45 0.43
C GLU A 75 -7.90 10.73 -0.37
N VAL A 76 -8.37 11.88 0.12
CA VAL A 76 -8.08 13.21 -0.46
C VAL A 76 -6.70 13.67 -0.01
N LEU A 77 -5.71 13.64 -0.91
CA LEU A 77 -4.35 14.10 -0.66
C LEU A 77 -4.21 15.57 -1.05
N LYS A 78 -3.82 16.44 -0.11
CA LYS A 78 -3.49 17.83 -0.41
C LYS A 78 -2.18 17.90 -1.19
N LYS A 79 -2.23 18.37 -2.44
CA LYS A 79 -1.03 18.59 -3.26
C LYS A 79 -0.41 19.94 -2.92
N LYS A 80 0.86 19.95 -2.54
CA LYS A 80 1.64 21.20 -2.47
C LYS A 80 2.15 21.55 -3.86
N ALA A 81 2.05 22.82 -4.23
CA ALA A 81 2.71 23.33 -5.42
C ALA A 81 4.23 23.19 -5.22
N GLY A 82 4.88 22.41 -6.08
CA GLY A 82 6.34 22.47 -6.20
C GLY A 82 6.74 23.75 -6.92
N LYS A 83 7.99 24.19 -6.73
CA LYS A 83 8.60 25.09 -7.72
C LYS A 83 8.79 24.26 -8.99
N THR A 84 7.91 24.43 -9.97
CA THR A 84 8.19 23.94 -11.33
C THR A 84 9.30 24.83 -11.89
N GLY A 85 10.54 24.42 -11.68
CA GLY A 85 11.69 24.96 -12.39
C GLY A 85 11.83 24.18 -13.70
N ALA A 86 11.09 24.61 -14.71
CA ALA A 86 11.34 24.41 -16.14
C ALA A 86 10.47 25.42 -16.89
#